data_AF-A0A9X6P9U9-F1
#
_entry.id   AF-A0A9X6P9U9-F1
#
_cell.length_a   1.000
_cell.length_b   1.000
_cell.length_c   1.000
_cell.angle_alpha   90.00
_cell.angle_beta   90.00
_cell.angle_gamma   90.00
#
_symmetry.space_group_name_H-M   'P 1'
#
loop_
_entity.id
_entity.type
_entity.pdbx_description
1 polymer ?
#
loop_
_entity_poly.entity_id
_entity_poly.type
_entity_poly.pdbx_seq_one_letter_code
_entity_poly.pdbx_strand_id
1 'polypeptide(L)'
;MGIEELNSQKSGLLSSISHQQGQLAELQMKLRRLITAKGKFVNNLEAIKQNQEQFKSLEINESSWKGQRATTFKETYEQQVISNLGKFIGELGRVQEDIDQAIRRLEREIATCESSILSLSRSVSMVDASIQVEVQKAGK
;
A
#
# COMPACT_ATOMS: atom_id res chain seq x y z
N MET A 1 -43.69 12.30 6.73
CA MET A 1 -42.85 11.73 5.66
C MET A 1 -43.68 10.66 4.99
N GLY A 2 -43.92 10.77 3.68
CA GLY A 2 -44.74 9.78 2.96
C GLY A 2 -43.95 8.50 2.65
N ILE A 3 -44.64 7.41 2.32
CA ILE A 3 -44.00 6.15 1.88
C ILE A 3 -43.10 6.38 0.66
N GLU A 4 -43.51 7.25 -0.27
CA GLU A 4 -42.73 7.61 -1.46
C GLU A 4 -41.39 8.29 -1.10
N GLU A 5 -41.42 9.19 -0.10
CA GLU A 5 -40.24 9.91 0.37
C GLU A 5 -39.26 8.96 1.08
N LEU A 6 -39.77 8.03 1.89
CA LEU A 6 -38.96 6.97 2.52
C LEU A 6 -38.33 6.03 1.47
N ASN A 7 -39.09 5.64 0.44
CA ASN A 7 -38.56 4.82 -0.65
C ASN A 7 -37.48 5.54 -1.47
N SER A 8 -37.65 6.84 -1.69
CA SER A 8 -36.62 7.70 -2.31
C SER A 8 -35.36 7.74 -1.46
N GLN A 9 -35.49 7.96 -0.15
CA GLN A 9 -34.38 7.95 0.80
C GLN A 9 -33.64 6.61 0.80
N LYS A 10 -34.37 5.49 0.86
CA LYS A 10 -33.80 4.14 0.77
C LYS A 10 -32.99 3.96 -0.51
N SER A 11 -33.55 4.36 -1.65
CA SER A 11 -32.88 4.26 -2.95
C SER A 11 -31.56 5.06 -2.98
N GLY A 12 -31.55 6.27 -2.40
CA GLY A 12 -30.34 7.08 -2.25
C GLY A 12 -29.27 6.43 -1.36
N LEU A 13 -29.68 5.81 -0.24
CA LEU A 13 -28.77 5.08 0.63
C LEU A 13 -28.18 3.84 -0.06
N LEU A 14 -29.00 3.07 -0.79
CA LEU A 14 -28.54 1.91 -1.55
C LEU A 14 -27.56 2.32 -2.67
N SER A 15 -27.81 3.43 -3.36
CA SER A 15 -26.87 3.98 -4.34
C SER A 15 -25.53 4.35 -3.68
N SER A 16 -25.56 4.96 -2.49
CA SER A 16 -24.35 5.28 -1.72
C SER A 16 -23.58 4.02 -1.31
N ILE A 17 -24.27 2.95 -0.89
CA ILE A 17 -23.66 1.66 -0.56
C ILE A 17 -22.97 1.08 -1.80
N SER A 18 -23.67 1.05 -2.94
CA SER A 18 -23.10 0.54 -4.19
C SER A 18 -21.85 1.31 -4.60
N HIS A 19 -21.85 2.64 -4.43
CA HIS A 19 -20.68 3.47 -4.70
C HIS A 19 -19.50 3.12 -3.78
N GLN A 20 -19.73 2.99 -2.48
CA GLN A 20 -18.70 2.60 -1.50
C GLN A 20 -18.16 1.19 -1.76
N GLN A 21 -19.00 0.24 -2.18
CA GLN A 21 -18.56 -1.09 -2.58
C GLN A 21 -17.65 -1.07 -3.81
N GLY A 22 -17.94 -0.21 -4.79
CA GLY A 22 -17.07 0.02 -5.94
C GLY A 22 -15.69 0.55 -5.52
N GLN A 23 -15.66 1.59 -4.67
CA GLN A 23 -14.42 2.14 -4.14
C GLN A 23 -13.61 1.10 -3.34
N LEU A 24 -14.28 0.32 -2.50
CA LEU A 24 -13.67 -0.76 -1.73
C LEU A 24 -12.97 -1.79 -2.64
N ALA A 25 -13.65 -2.23 -3.70
CA ALA A 25 -13.09 -3.18 -4.66
C ALA A 25 -11.85 -2.61 -5.37
N GLU A 26 -11.89 -1.34 -5.78
CA GLU A 26 -10.74 -0.67 -6.39
C GLU A 26 -9.54 -0.57 -5.43
N LEU A 27 -9.78 -0.18 -4.18
CA LEU A 27 -8.74 -0.07 -3.16
C LEU A 27 -8.11 -1.43 -2.84
N GLN A 28 -8.92 -2.48 -2.72
CA GLN A 28 -8.43 -3.84 -2.51
C GLN A 28 -7.58 -4.34 -3.69
N MET A 29 -7.96 -4.02 -4.94
CA MET A 29 -7.14 -4.32 -6.11
C MET A 29 -5.81 -3.55 -6.10
N LYS A 30 -5.83 -2.26 -5.77
CA LYS A 30 -4.61 -1.45 -5.64
C LYS A 30 -3.68 -2.02 -4.56
N LEU A 31 -4.23 -2.39 -3.40
CA LEU A 31 -3.48 -3.00 -2.30
C LEU A 31 -2.80 -4.31 -2.75
N ARG A 32 -3.54 -5.22 -3.40
CA ARG A 32 -2.99 -6.47 -3.94
C ARG A 32 -1.84 -6.24 -4.93
N ARG A 33 -2.01 -5.28 -5.84
CA ARG A 33 -0.97 -4.90 -6.81
C ARG A 33 0.26 -4.35 -6.11
N LEU A 34 0.09 -3.50 -5.10
CA LEU A 34 1.19 -2.91 -4.34
C LEU A 34 1.94 -3.96 -3.52
N ILE A 35 1.25 -4.87 -2.84
CA ILE A 35 1.87 -5.99 -2.11
C ILE A 35 2.68 -6.87 -3.07
N THR A 36 2.15 -7.16 -4.25
CA THR A 36 2.86 -7.95 -5.27
C THR A 36 4.11 -7.22 -5.76
N ALA A 37 4.00 -5.92 -6.04
CA ALA A 37 5.14 -5.10 -6.45
C ALA A 37 6.20 -5.01 -5.35
N LYS A 38 5.79 -4.84 -4.09
CA LYS A 38 6.66 -4.87 -2.91
C LYS A 38 7.44 -6.18 -2.83
N GLY A 39 6.78 -7.32 -3.01
CA GLY A 39 7.44 -8.64 -3.00
C GLY A 39 8.56 -8.72 -4.05
N LYS A 40 8.29 -8.28 -5.28
CA LYS A 40 9.32 -8.21 -6.34
C LYS A 40 10.45 -7.25 -5.98
N PHE A 41 10.11 -6.09 -5.42
CA PHE A 41 11.09 -5.08 -5.01
C PHE A 41 12.03 -5.62 -3.93
N VAL A 42 11.49 -6.27 -2.89
CA VAL A 42 12.28 -6.86 -1.79
C VAL A 42 13.22 -7.94 -2.32
N ASN A 43 12.74 -8.82 -3.20
CA ASN A 43 13.60 -9.84 -3.81
C ASN A 43 14.76 -9.22 -4.61
N ASN A 44 14.49 -8.17 -5.39
CA ASN A 44 15.53 -7.46 -6.14
C ASN A 44 16.51 -6.75 -5.20
N LEU A 45 16.02 -6.11 -4.14
CA LEU A 45 16.86 -5.47 -3.13
C LEU A 45 17.77 -6.48 -2.44
N GLU A 46 17.28 -7.66 -2.12
CA GLU A 46 18.08 -8.72 -1.53
C GLU A 46 19.16 -9.24 -2.49
N ALA A 47 18.84 -9.42 -3.77
CA ALA A 47 19.84 -9.74 -4.79
C ALA A 47 20.92 -8.65 -4.92
N ILE A 48 20.53 -7.37 -4.86
CA ILE A 48 21.47 -6.23 -4.88
C ILE A 48 22.38 -6.25 -3.64
N LYS A 49 21.83 -6.53 -2.45
CA LYS A 49 22.61 -6.66 -1.21
C LYS A 49 23.60 -7.82 -1.28
N GLN A 50 23.20 -8.97 -1.81
CA GLN A 50 24.10 -10.11 -2.01
C GLN A 50 25.24 -9.74 -2.97
N ASN A 51 24.93 -9.05 -4.07
CA ASN A 51 25.96 -8.56 -4.99
C ASN A 51 26.89 -7.54 -4.31
N GLN A 52 26.38 -6.67 -3.43
CA GLN A 52 27.21 -5.76 -2.64
C GLN A 52 28.22 -6.51 -1.78
N GLU A 53 27.83 -7.60 -1.12
CA GLU A 53 28.76 -8.39 -0.31
C GLU A 53 29.86 -9.02 -1.18
N GLN A 54 29.56 -9.40 -2.43
CA GLN A 54 30.58 -9.85 -3.39
C GLN A 54 31.58 -8.74 -3.75
N PHE A 55 31.14 -7.48 -3.82
CA PHE A 55 32.08 -6.36 -3.97
C PHE A 55 32.91 -6.19 -2.70
N LYS A 56 32.32 -6.24 -1.51
CA LYS A 56 33.09 -6.10 -0.26
C LYS A 56 34.15 -7.19 -0.08
N SER A 57 33.97 -8.37 -0.66
CA SER A 57 34.93 -9.47 -0.59
C SER A 57 36.05 -9.41 -1.65
N LEU A 58 36.04 -8.42 -2.55
CA LEU A 58 37.16 -8.20 -3.46
C LEU A 58 38.35 -7.60 -2.70
N GLU A 59 39.26 -8.47 -2.28
CA GLU A 59 40.53 -8.07 -1.68
C GLU A 59 41.63 -8.00 -2.74
N ILE A 60 42.47 -6.96 -2.63
CA ILE A 60 43.74 -6.92 -3.33
C ILE A 60 44.71 -7.80 -2.56
N ASN A 61 45.41 -8.68 -3.27
CA ASN A 61 46.57 -9.35 -2.70
C ASN A 61 47.72 -8.33 -2.51
N GLU A 62 47.82 -7.78 -1.30
CA GLU A 62 48.81 -6.76 -0.93
C GLU A 62 50.27 -7.25 -1.03
N SER A 63 50.49 -8.58 -1.12
CA SER A 63 51.83 -9.14 -1.33
C SER A 63 52.32 -9.02 -2.78
N SER A 64 51.40 -8.95 -3.74
CA SER A 64 51.69 -8.97 -5.18
C SER A 64 51.39 -7.64 -5.89
N TRP A 65 50.50 -6.81 -5.34
CA TRP A 65 50.19 -5.50 -5.91
C TRP A 65 50.49 -4.37 -4.92
N LYS A 66 51.51 -3.55 -5.24
CA LYS A 66 52.06 -2.51 -4.36
C LYS A 66 52.30 -1.19 -5.10
N GLY A 67 52.58 -0.13 -4.33
CA GLY A 67 52.92 1.19 -4.83
C GLY A 67 51.70 2.06 -5.15
N GLN A 68 51.93 3.23 -5.74
CA GLN A 68 50.92 4.29 -5.91
C GLN A 68 49.62 3.79 -6.57
N ARG A 69 49.71 2.92 -7.58
CA ARG A 69 48.52 2.38 -8.27
C ARG A 69 47.65 1.50 -7.37
N ALA A 70 48.26 0.73 -6.47
CA ALA A 70 47.52 -0.10 -5.52
C ALA A 70 46.79 0.78 -4.49
N THR A 71 47.46 1.82 -3.97
CA THR A 71 46.86 2.82 -3.07
C THR A 71 45.68 3.53 -3.75
N THR A 72 45.89 4.07 -4.95
CA THR A 72 44.83 4.78 -5.70
C THR A 72 43.65 3.87 -6.02
N PHE A 73 43.89 2.60 -6.35
CA PHE A 73 42.79 1.65 -6.54
C PHE A 73 42.01 1.45 -5.23
N LYS A 74 42.69 1.18 -4.10
CA LYS A 74 42.03 0.93 -2.81
C LYS A 74 41.18 2.12 -2.38
N GLU A 75 41.74 3.33 -2.48
CA GLU A 75 41.03 4.58 -2.19
C GLU A 75 39.81 4.76 -3.10
N THR A 76 39.96 4.57 -4.42
CA THR A 76 38.85 4.69 -5.38
C THR A 76 37.78 3.62 -5.10
N TYR A 77 38.20 2.40 -4.79
CA TYR A 77 37.33 1.28 -4.53
C TYR A 77 36.48 1.51 -3.28
N GLU A 78 37.10 1.87 -2.16
CA GLU A 78 36.41 2.14 -0.91
C GLU A 78 35.54 3.41 -1.00
N GLN A 79 36.11 4.52 -1.48
CA GLN A 79 35.43 5.81 -1.44
C GLN A 79 34.38 6.00 -2.53
N GLN A 80 34.53 5.36 -3.69
CA GLN A 80 33.58 5.51 -4.78
C GLN A 80 32.70 4.26 -4.91
N VAL A 81 33.28 3.07 -5.07
CA VAL A 81 32.49 1.86 -5.38
C VAL A 81 31.65 1.44 -4.18
N ILE A 82 32.29 1.17 -3.04
CA ILE A 82 31.58 0.67 -1.84
C ILE A 82 30.64 1.74 -1.27
N SER A 83 31.10 3.00 -1.19
CA SER A 83 30.29 4.13 -0.71
C SER A 83 29.05 4.37 -1.57
N ASN A 84 29.17 4.44 -2.90
CA ASN A 84 28.03 4.69 -3.77
C ASN A 84 27.03 3.53 -3.75
N LEU A 85 27.53 2.29 -3.67
CA LEU A 85 26.67 1.11 -3.54
C LEU A 85 25.90 1.11 -2.21
N GLY A 86 26.56 1.53 -1.12
CA GLY A 86 25.91 1.73 0.17
C GLY A 86 24.81 2.80 0.13
N LYS A 87 25.08 3.95 -0.51
CA LYS A 87 24.08 5.02 -0.70
C LYS A 87 22.88 4.53 -1.52
N PHE A 88 23.13 3.87 -2.65
CA PHE A 88 22.09 3.32 -3.51
C PHE A 88 21.20 2.32 -2.76
N ILE A 89 21.78 1.41 -1.98
CA ILE A 89 21.02 0.47 -1.16
C ILE A 89 20.23 1.18 -0.06
N GLY A 90 20.80 2.24 0.53
CA GLY A 90 20.09 3.10 1.47
C GLY A 90 18.86 3.78 0.86
N GLU A 91 18.97 4.28 -0.38
CA GLU A 91 17.85 4.85 -1.13
C GLU A 91 16.76 3.80 -1.41
N LEU A 92 17.14 2.60 -1.81
CA LEU A 92 16.19 1.49 -1.99
C LEU A 92 15.50 1.11 -0.67
N GLY A 93 16.20 1.18 0.46
CA GLY A 93 15.62 0.99 1.78
C GLY A 93 14.51 2.01 2.08
N ARG A 94 14.74 3.29 1.76
CA ARG A 94 13.70 4.34 1.91
C ARG A 94 12.50 4.09 1.01
N VAL A 95 12.72 3.68 -0.23
CA VAL A 95 11.61 3.30 -1.14
C VAL A 95 10.79 2.14 -0.56
N GLN A 96 11.42 1.17 0.10
CA GLN A 96 10.69 0.10 0.80
C GLN A 96 9.79 0.65 1.91
N GLU A 97 10.30 1.58 2.71
CA GLU A 97 9.53 2.24 3.78
C GLU A 97 8.35 3.05 3.22
N ASP A 98 8.55 3.78 2.12
CA ASP A 98 7.49 4.51 1.43
C ASP A 98 6.38 3.59 0.93
N ILE A 99 6.75 2.42 0.37
CA ILE A 99 5.80 1.38 -0.03
C ILE A 99 5.01 0.87 1.18
N ASP A 100 5.67 0.65 2.32
CA ASP A 100 5.01 0.21 3.56
C ASP A 100 4.03 1.24 4.11
N GLN A 101 4.38 2.51 4.04
CA GLN A 101 3.47 3.60 4.41
C GLN A 101 2.26 3.67 3.47
N ALA A 102 2.47 3.50 2.16
CA ALA A 102 1.39 3.46 1.18
C ALA A 102 0.42 2.29 1.40
N ILE A 103 0.94 1.11 1.76
CA ILE A 103 0.12 -0.06 2.15
C ILE A 103 -0.76 0.28 3.35
N ARG A 104 -0.18 0.80 4.43
CA ARG A 104 -0.94 1.18 5.65
C ARG A 104 -1.98 2.26 5.37
N ARG A 105 -1.73 3.15 4.42
CA ARG A 105 -2.70 4.15 3.99
C ARG A 105 -3.89 3.50 3.29
N LEU A 106 -3.64 2.59 2.33
CA LEU A 106 -4.70 1.88 1.62
C LEU A 106 -5.55 1.01 2.58
N GLU A 107 -4.93 0.34 3.55
CA GLU A 107 -5.64 -0.43 4.58
C GLU A 107 -6.59 0.44 5.41
N ARG A 108 -6.17 1.66 5.77
CA ARG A 108 -7.03 2.64 6.48
C ARG A 108 -8.19 3.13 5.61
N GLU A 109 -7.93 3.39 4.33
CA GLU A 109 -8.98 3.79 3.38
C GLU A 109 -10.01 2.66 3.20
N ILE A 110 -9.56 1.40 3.10
CA ILE A 110 -10.41 0.21 3.06
C ILE A 110 -11.31 0.11 4.30
N ALA A 111 -10.72 0.19 5.50
CA ALA A 111 -11.48 0.14 6.75
C ALA A 111 -12.53 1.26 6.85
N THR A 112 -12.23 2.43 6.28
CA THR A 112 -13.15 3.57 6.22
C THR A 112 -14.34 3.29 5.31
N CYS A 113 -14.11 2.71 4.12
CA CYS A 113 -15.18 2.26 3.23
C CYS A 113 -16.06 1.20 3.89
N GLU A 114 -15.47 0.20 4.54
CA GLU A 114 -16.19 -0.87 5.25
C GLU A 114 -17.08 -0.30 6.36
N SER A 115 -16.54 0.61 7.18
CA SER A 115 -17.32 1.30 8.22
C SER A 115 -18.47 2.13 7.64
N SER A 116 -18.23 2.81 6.52
CA SER A 116 -19.25 3.60 5.83
C SER A 116 -20.39 2.72 5.29
N ILE A 117 -20.05 1.58 4.69
CA ILE A 117 -21.03 0.59 4.22
C ILE A 117 -21.87 0.06 5.38
N LEU A 118 -21.25 -0.28 6.51
CA LEU A 118 -21.96 -0.74 7.70
C LEU A 118 -22.93 0.32 8.24
N SER A 119 -22.49 1.57 8.32
CA SER A 119 -23.33 2.69 8.76
C SER A 119 -24.53 2.91 7.83
N LEU A 120 -24.29 2.99 6.52
CA LEU A 120 -25.35 3.14 5.51
C LEU A 120 -26.33 1.97 5.54
N SER A 121 -25.84 0.75 5.74
CA SER A 121 -26.71 -0.45 5.82
C SER A 121 -27.64 -0.38 7.03
N ARG A 122 -27.16 0.13 8.18
CA ARG A 122 -28.02 0.38 9.35
C ARG A 122 -29.06 1.46 9.04
N SER A 123 -28.69 2.52 8.33
CA SER A 123 -29.63 3.55 7.88
C SER A 123 -30.71 2.97 6.98
N VAL A 124 -30.37 2.08 6.04
CA VAL A 124 -31.36 1.37 5.20
C VAL A 124 -32.33 0.58 6.07
N SER A 125 -31.83 -0.18 7.07
CA SER A 125 -32.71 -0.94 7.98
C SER A 125 -33.66 -0.05 8.78
N MET A 126 -33.21 1.14 9.21
CA MET A 126 -34.08 2.10 9.90
C MET A 126 -35.18 2.64 8.98
N VAL A 127 -34.83 2.99 7.74
CA VAL A 127 -35.80 3.46 6.74
C VAL A 127 -36.81 2.35 6.41
N ASP A 128 -36.36 1.10 6.29
CA ASP A 128 -37.24 -0.05 6.09
C ASP A 128 -38.24 -0.22 7.24
N ALA A 129 -37.81 -0.07 8.49
CA ALA A 129 -38.70 -0.11 9.64
C ALA A 129 -39.73 1.03 9.60
N SER A 130 -39.32 2.25 9.21
CA SER A 130 -40.24 3.38 9.04
C SER A 130 -41.28 3.13 7.93
N ILE A 131 -40.86 2.55 6.80
CA ILE A 131 -41.78 2.18 5.71
C ILE A 131 -42.83 1.19 6.22
N GLN A 132 -42.41 0.16 6.95
CA GLN A 132 -43.34 -0.84 7.51
C GLN A 132 -44.39 -0.20 8.43
N VAL A 133 -43.98 0.75 9.29
CA VAL A 133 -44.90 1.49 10.16
C VAL A 133 -45.91 2.30 9.35
N GLU A 134 -45.47 3.04 8.33
CA GLU A 134 -46.37 3.85 7.51
C GLU A 134 -47.32 3.00 6.65
N VAL A 135 -46.87 1.86 6.12
CA VAL A 135 -47.73 0.90 5.42
C VAL A 135 -48.83 0.37 6.35
N GLN A 136 -48.50 0.03 7.59
CA GLN A 136 -49.50 -0.44 8.57
C GLN A 136 -50.52 0.65 8.96
N LYS A 137 -50.11 1.92 8.96
CA LYS A 137 -51.04 3.04 9.21
C LYS A 137 -51.97 3.28 8.03
N ALA A 138 -51.49 3.15 6.80
CA ALA A 138 -52.28 3.36 5.58
C ALA A 138 -53.30 2.23 5.31
N GLY A 139 -53.08 1.04 5.87
CA GLY A 139 -54.00 -0.09 5.79
C GLY A 139 -55.06 -0.16 6.90
N LYS A 140 -55.09 0.82 7.81
CA LYS A 140 -56.14 1.01 8.84
C LYS A 140 -56.98 2.22 8.50
#